data_AF-A0A4P6EC06-F1
#
_entry.id   AF-A0A4P6EC06-F1
#
_cell.length_a   1.000
_cell.length_b   1.000
_cell.length_c   1.000
_cell.angle_alpha   90.00
_cell.angle_beta   90.00
_cell.angle_gamma   90.00
#
_symmetry.space_group_name_H-M   'P 1'
#
loop_
_entity.id
_entity.type
_entity.pdbx_description
1 polymer ?
#
loop_
_entity_poly.entity_id
_entity_poly.type
_entity_poly.pdbx_seq_one_letter_code
_entity_poly.pdbx_strand_id
1 'polypeptide(L)'
;MTASGILIVIMAVLFACGVYAMLERSLTRVLIGFLLLGNAANLLLLIVMGEPGLPAFFGEADKDDMSDPLPQALTLTAIVITFAVSAFLLALIYRSWQLGQADTVTDDEDDVALRGPDHVADEDALDDEVEVEDADDEISSDFVDVTTSPITVLHHADNPAIDDDAPTDQSDAPTNRSDAPTNRSDAPTDQSDAPHDKGDDA
;
A
#
# COMPACT_ATOMS: atom_id res chain seq x y z
N MET A 1 34.22 -4.47 -23.77
CA MET A 1 33.47 -4.50 -22.50
C MET A 1 34.16 -5.44 -21.52
N THR A 2 35.15 -4.98 -20.77
CA THR A 2 35.71 -5.75 -19.65
C THR A 2 35.35 -5.01 -18.36
N ALA A 3 34.12 -5.20 -17.88
CA ALA A 3 33.79 -4.81 -16.52
C ALA A 3 34.72 -5.55 -15.57
N SER A 4 35.33 -4.83 -14.62
CA SER A 4 36.26 -5.45 -13.67
C SER A 4 35.51 -6.47 -12.83
N GLY A 5 35.79 -7.76 -13.00
CA GLY A 5 35.13 -8.85 -12.26
C GLY A 5 35.24 -8.67 -10.75
N ILE A 6 36.29 -8.01 -10.27
CA ILE A 6 36.46 -7.64 -8.86
C ILE A 6 35.35 -6.67 -8.40
N LEU A 7 35.02 -5.64 -9.19
CA LEU A 7 33.94 -4.70 -8.85
C LEU A 7 32.59 -5.41 -8.78
N ILE A 8 32.33 -6.35 -9.69
CA ILE A 8 31.09 -7.14 -9.70
C ILE A 8 30.99 -7.99 -8.43
N VAL A 9 32.07 -8.67 -8.05
CA VAL A 9 32.11 -9.49 -6.81
C VAL A 9 31.90 -8.62 -5.58
N ILE A 10 32.58 -7.46 -5.48
CA ILE A 10 32.41 -6.53 -4.36
C ILE A 10 30.97 -6.04 -4.29
N MET A 11 30.39 -5.62 -5.42
CA MET A 11 29.00 -5.17 -5.51
C MET A 11 28.02 -6.27 -5.06
N ALA A 12 28.21 -7.51 -5.52
CA ALA A 12 27.36 -8.64 -5.14
C ALA A 12 27.44 -8.95 -3.64
N VAL A 13 28.64 -8.91 -3.05
CA VAL A 13 28.83 -9.09 -1.60
C VAL A 13 28.17 -7.97 -0.80
N LEU A 14 28.28 -6.72 -1.25
CA LEU A 14 27.62 -5.58 -0.62
C LEU A 14 26.09 -5.70 -0.69
N PHE A 15 25.53 -6.11 -1.83
CA PHE A 15 24.09 -6.40 -1.94
C PHE A 15 23.68 -7.53 -1.00
N ALA A 16 24.40 -8.65 -0.99
CA ALA A 16 24.08 -9.78 -0.12
C ALA A 16 24.12 -9.40 1.37
N CYS A 17 25.17 -8.69 1.80
CA CYS A 17 25.30 -8.22 3.17
C CYS A 17 24.26 -7.16 3.53
N GLY A 18 23.96 -6.24 2.61
CA GLY A 18 22.95 -5.19 2.79
C GLY A 18 21.54 -5.76 2.95
N VAL A 19 21.13 -6.66 2.05
CA VAL A 19 19.83 -7.36 2.13
C VAL A 19 19.77 -8.20 3.41
N TYR A 20 20.83 -8.94 3.73
CA TYR A 20 20.88 -9.73 4.95
C TYR A 20 20.67 -8.87 6.20
N ALA A 21 21.36 -7.74 6.32
CA ALA A 21 21.23 -6.83 7.46
C ALA A 21 19.85 -6.15 7.50
N MET A 22 19.22 -5.90 6.35
CA MET A 22 17.86 -5.33 6.26
C MET A 22 16.77 -6.29 6.76
N LEU A 23 17.01 -7.60 6.71
CA LEU A 23 16.09 -8.61 7.22
C LEU A 23 16.20 -8.82 8.74
N GLU A 24 17.11 -8.14 9.42
CA GLU A 24 17.26 -8.26 10.87
C GLU A 24 16.26 -7.37 11.62
N ARG A 25 15.85 -7.80 12.82
CA ARG A 25 14.88 -7.06 13.65
C ARG A 25 15.41 -5.76 14.28
N SER A 26 16.71 -5.51 14.22
CA SER A 26 17.33 -4.33 14.84
C SER A 26 17.37 -3.17 13.86
N LEU A 27 16.83 -2.02 14.27
CA LEU A 27 16.77 -0.83 13.42
C LEU A 27 18.18 -0.33 13.06
N THR A 28 19.14 -0.42 13.97
CA THR A 28 20.54 -0.10 13.69
C THR A 28 21.14 -1.00 12.61
N ARG A 29 20.81 -2.31 12.62
CA ARG A 29 21.25 -3.25 11.57
C ARG A 29 20.58 -2.95 10.24
N VAL A 30 19.28 -2.59 10.24
CA VAL A 30 18.57 -2.13 9.04
C VAL A 30 19.20 -0.86 8.46
N LEU A 31 19.58 0.11 9.30
CA LEU A 31 20.30 1.32 8.86
C LEU A 31 21.62 0.95 8.16
N ILE A 32 22.45 0.10 8.78
CA ILE A 32 23.70 -0.38 8.17
C ILE A 32 23.40 -1.10 6.83
N GLY A 33 22.32 -1.88 6.77
CA GLY A 33 21.83 -2.52 5.55
C GLY A 33 21.58 -1.52 4.43
N PHE A 34 20.83 -0.44 4.70
CA PHE A 34 20.57 0.64 3.73
C PHE A 34 21.85 1.34 3.27
N LEU A 35 22.81 1.59 4.18
CA LEU A 35 24.10 2.17 3.81
C LEU A 35 24.89 1.25 2.86
N LEU A 36 24.92 -0.06 3.15
CA LEU A 36 25.59 -1.04 2.30
C LEU A 36 24.90 -1.15 0.93
N LEU A 37 23.56 -1.19 0.90
CA LEU A 37 22.77 -1.26 -0.33
C LEU A 37 22.96 0.00 -1.20
N GLY A 38 22.97 1.18 -0.59
CA GLY A 38 23.23 2.44 -1.28
C GLY A 38 24.63 2.47 -1.92
N ASN A 39 25.66 1.99 -1.21
CA ASN A 39 26.99 1.84 -1.80
C ASN A 39 27.02 0.78 -2.92
N ALA A 40 26.31 -0.34 -2.77
CA ALA A 40 26.20 -1.35 -3.81
C ALA A 40 25.51 -0.81 -5.08
N ALA A 41 24.45 -0.01 -4.93
CA ALA A 41 23.75 0.65 -6.03
C ALA A 41 24.63 1.68 -6.74
N ASN A 42 25.42 2.46 -6.00
CA ASN A 42 26.41 3.37 -6.60
C ASN A 42 27.48 2.61 -7.40
N LEU A 43 27.94 1.46 -6.91
CA LEU A 43 28.85 0.60 -7.68
C LEU A 43 28.18 -0.01 -8.91
N LEU A 44 26.89 -0.38 -8.82
CA LEU A 44 26.14 -0.84 -9.98
C LEU A 44 26.10 0.22 -11.08
N LEU A 45 25.79 1.47 -10.74
CA LEU A 45 25.81 2.59 -11.70
C LEU A 45 27.19 2.82 -12.30
N LEU A 46 28.25 2.67 -11.50
CA LEU A 46 29.63 2.73 -12.00
C LEU A 46 29.95 1.61 -12.98
N ILE A 47 29.47 0.38 -12.72
CA ILE A 47 29.66 -0.76 -13.63
C ILE A 47 28.88 -0.54 -14.95
N VAL A 48 27.67 0.01 -14.86
CA VAL A 48 26.83 0.35 -16.03
C VAL A 48 27.46 1.45 -16.89
N MET A 49 28.17 2.41 -16.28
CA MET A 49 28.91 3.47 -16.99
C MET A 49 29.97 2.92 -17.96
N GLY A 50 30.50 1.72 -17.70
CA GLY A 50 31.40 1.04 -18.62
C GLY A 50 32.85 1.54 -18.53
N GLU A 51 33.47 1.82 -19.67
CA GLU A 51 34.90 2.11 -19.75
C GLU A 51 35.21 3.50 -19.17
N PRO A 52 36.21 3.63 -18.28
CA PRO A 52 36.57 4.93 -17.71
C PRO A 52 37.10 5.87 -18.80
N GLY A 53 36.35 6.92 -19.10
CA GLY A 53 36.77 8.01 -19.98
C GLY A 53 37.22 9.25 -19.22
N LEU A 54 37.54 10.30 -19.95
CA LEU A 54 37.83 11.64 -19.45
C LEU A 54 36.59 12.26 -18.77
N PRO A 55 36.79 13.17 -17.79
CA PRO A 55 35.70 13.81 -17.08
C PRO A 55 34.80 14.64 -18.02
N ALA A 56 33.49 14.44 -17.92
CA ALA A 56 32.46 15.04 -18.79
C ALA A 56 32.27 16.57 -18.64
N PHE A 57 33.19 17.27 -17.96
CA PHE A 57 33.13 18.71 -17.72
C PHE A 57 34.35 19.48 -18.23
N PHE A 58 35.37 18.82 -18.81
CA PHE A 58 36.58 19.47 -19.32
C PHE A 58 36.58 19.53 -20.86
N GLY A 59 36.50 20.75 -21.40
CA GLY A 59 36.13 21.06 -22.80
C GLY A 59 37.18 20.83 -23.89
N GLU A 60 38.16 19.95 -23.68
CA GLU A 60 39.24 19.67 -24.64
C GLU A 60 39.34 18.19 -25.05
N ALA A 61 38.51 17.31 -24.49
CA ALA A 61 38.42 15.91 -24.88
C ALA A 61 37.44 15.71 -26.04
N ASP A 62 37.74 14.78 -26.94
CA ASP A 62 36.77 14.34 -27.95
C ASP A 62 35.59 13.65 -27.25
N LYS A 63 34.38 13.75 -27.81
CA LYS A 63 33.17 13.23 -27.14
C LYS A 63 33.24 11.72 -26.88
N ASP A 64 33.97 11.00 -27.73
CA ASP A 64 34.13 9.55 -27.66
C ASP A 64 35.08 9.12 -26.55
N ASP A 65 35.92 10.02 -26.04
CA ASP A 65 36.85 9.74 -24.94
C ASP A 65 36.26 10.10 -23.57
N MET A 66 35.06 10.71 -23.50
CA MET A 66 34.43 11.12 -22.25
C MET A 66 33.64 9.99 -21.58
N SER A 67 33.64 9.96 -20.25
CA SER A 67 32.76 9.08 -19.48
C SER A 67 31.29 9.48 -19.64
N ASP A 68 30.37 8.50 -19.63
CA ASP A 68 28.93 8.76 -19.73
C ASP A 68 28.42 9.65 -18.56
N PRO A 69 27.90 10.86 -18.84
CA PRO A 69 27.41 11.76 -17.81
C PRO A 69 26.09 11.31 -17.17
N LEU A 70 25.32 10.43 -17.81
CA LEU A 70 24.00 10.02 -17.32
C LEU A 70 24.10 9.17 -16.04
N PRO A 71 24.87 8.06 -15.99
CA PRO A 71 25.08 7.33 -14.74
C PRO A 71 25.75 8.17 -13.65
N GLN A 72 26.59 9.16 -14.00
CA GLN A 72 27.20 10.07 -13.03
C GLN A 72 26.18 10.95 -12.32
N ALA A 73 25.27 11.56 -13.09
CA ALA A 73 24.20 12.37 -12.52
C ALA A 73 23.27 11.52 -11.63
N LEU A 74 22.92 10.31 -12.09
CA LEU A 74 22.11 9.36 -11.29
C LEU A 74 22.81 8.95 -9.99
N THR A 75 24.13 8.77 -10.01
CA THR A 75 24.91 8.43 -8.82
C THR A 75 24.86 9.55 -7.78
N LEU A 76 24.96 10.82 -8.20
CA LEU A 76 24.83 11.97 -7.30
C LEU A 76 23.46 12.00 -6.64
N THR A 77 22.39 11.76 -7.41
CA THR A 77 21.03 11.68 -6.88
C THR A 77 20.86 10.51 -5.91
N ALA A 78 21.41 9.34 -6.24
CA ALA A 78 21.36 8.16 -5.38
C ALA A 78 22.05 8.39 -4.03
N ILE A 79 23.18 9.09 -4.01
CA ILE A 79 23.89 9.46 -2.77
C ILE A 79 23.01 10.34 -1.88
N VAL A 80 22.37 11.36 -2.46
CA VAL A 80 21.52 12.30 -1.69
C VAL A 80 20.29 11.58 -1.13
N ILE A 81 19.63 10.73 -1.92
CA ILE A 81 18.49 9.93 -1.45
C ILE A 81 18.92 8.99 -0.32
N THR A 82 20.04 8.28 -0.50
CA THR A 82 20.58 7.38 0.53
C THR A 82 20.87 8.14 1.81
N PHE A 83 21.47 9.34 1.72
CA PHE A 83 21.72 10.18 2.89
C PHE A 83 20.43 10.64 3.58
N ALA A 84 19.43 11.08 2.82
CA ALA A 84 18.14 11.51 3.36
C ALA A 84 17.41 10.37 4.09
N VAL A 85 17.34 9.19 3.47
CA VAL A 85 16.74 7.98 4.08
C VAL A 85 17.54 7.56 5.32
N SER A 86 18.87 7.59 5.26
CA SER A 86 19.72 7.25 6.41
C SER A 86 19.54 8.22 7.58
N ALA A 87 19.44 9.52 7.31
CA ALA A 87 19.19 10.53 8.34
C ALA A 87 17.79 10.36 8.96
N PHE A 88 16.79 10.04 8.13
CA PHE A 88 15.45 9.73 8.60
C PHE A 88 15.40 8.48 9.48
N LEU A 89 16.01 7.38 9.04
CA LEU A 89 16.12 6.15 9.83
C LEU A 89 16.90 6.39 11.13
N LEU A 90 17.97 7.18 11.10
CA LEU A 90 18.72 7.54 12.30
C LEU A 90 17.87 8.35 13.29
N ALA A 91 17.03 9.26 12.79
CA ALA A 91 16.08 9.98 13.63
C ALA A 91 15.02 9.06 14.24
N LEU A 92 14.54 8.05 13.50
CA LEU A 92 13.63 7.03 14.02
C LEU A 92 14.30 6.15 15.08
N ILE A 93 15.54 5.72 14.85
CA ILE A 93 16.33 4.97 15.84
C ILE A 93 16.49 5.80 17.11
N TYR A 94 16.89 7.07 16.98
CA TYR A 94 17.01 7.98 18.13
C TYR A 94 15.69 8.14 18.89
N ARG A 95 14.58 8.31 18.15
CA ARG A 95 13.25 8.46 18.74
C ARG A 95 12.77 7.18 19.42
N SER A 96 13.02 6.01 18.81
CA SER A 96 12.71 4.69 19.36
C SER A 96 13.50 4.43 20.64
N TRP A 97 14.80 4.75 20.65
CA TRP A 97 15.63 4.65 21.84
C TRP A 97 15.11 5.53 22.96
N GLN A 98 14.73 6.79 22.66
CA GLN A 98 14.19 7.71 23.66
C GLN A 98 12.85 7.24 24.28
N LEU A 99 12.02 6.53 23.53
CA LEU A 99 10.69 6.08 23.96
C LEU A 99 10.69 4.70 24.63
N GLY A 100 11.41 3.74 24.05
CA GLY A 100 11.35 2.32 24.44
C GLY A 100 12.66 1.73 24.94
N GLN A 101 13.79 2.47 24.85
CA GLN A 101 15.13 2.01 25.23
C GLN A 101 15.53 0.67 24.58
N ALA A 102 14.93 0.33 23.44
CA ALA A 102 15.14 -0.90 22.71
C ALA A 102 15.36 -0.58 21.22
N ASP A 103 16.32 -1.26 20.59
CA ASP A 103 16.64 -1.12 19.16
C ASP A 103 15.99 -2.24 18.32
N THR A 104 15.34 -3.21 18.98
CA THR A 104 14.71 -4.37 18.32
C THR A 104 13.22 -4.12 18.15
N VAL A 105 12.71 -4.32 16.94
CA VAL A 105 11.28 -4.25 16.63
C VAL A 105 10.60 -5.53 17.14
N THR A 106 9.57 -5.36 17.97
CA THR A 106 8.71 -6.42 18.51
C THR A 106 7.34 -6.36 17.86
N ASP A 107 6.66 -7.51 17.77
CA ASP A 107 5.28 -7.58 17.31
C ASP A 107 4.36 -7.09 18.46
N ASP A 108 3.33 -6.30 18.13
CA ASP A 108 2.34 -5.85 19.11
C ASP A 108 1.39 -7.02 19.49
N GLU A 109 0.88 -7.04 20.72
CA GLU A 109 -0.10 -8.04 21.16
C GLU A 109 -1.41 -7.93 20.36
N ASP A 110 -1.81 -6.72 20.01
CA ASP A 110 -2.99 -6.47 19.17
C ASP A 110 -2.79 -7.03 17.75
N ASP A 111 -1.60 -6.84 17.16
CA ASP A 111 -1.24 -7.39 15.84
C ASP A 111 -1.26 -8.94 15.85
N VAL A 112 -0.84 -9.55 16.96
CA VAL A 112 -0.87 -11.01 17.12
C VAL A 112 -2.30 -11.52 17.32
N ALA A 113 -3.16 -10.78 18.02
CA ALA A 113 -4.55 -11.16 18.26
C ALA A 113 -5.39 -11.15 16.96
N LEU A 114 -5.12 -10.22 16.05
CA LEU A 114 -5.73 -10.16 14.71
C LEU A 114 -5.41 -11.38 13.82
N ARG A 115 -4.31 -12.09 14.09
CA ARG A 115 -3.91 -13.31 13.37
C ARG A 115 -4.73 -14.55 13.74
N GLY A 116 -5.84 -14.37 14.45
CA GLY A 116 -6.72 -15.44 14.88
C GLY A 116 -7.32 -16.25 13.72
N PRO A 117 -7.81 -17.48 13.99
CA PRO A 117 -8.26 -18.43 12.96
C PRO A 117 -9.36 -17.92 12.02
N ASP A 118 -10.12 -16.89 12.42
CA ASP A 118 -11.29 -16.42 11.69
C ASP A 118 -10.93 -15.74 10.35
N HIS A 119 -9.73 -15.17 10.21
CA HIS A 119 -9.32 -14.51 8.95
C HIS A 119 -8.87 -15.46 7.84
N VAL A 120 -8.47 -16.70 8.16
CA VAL A 120 -8.07 -17.68 7.15
C VAL A 120 -9.29 -18.22 6.39
N ALA A 121 -10.47 -18.19 7.00
CA ALA A 121 -11.71 -18.62 6.38
C ALA A 121 -12.25 -17.60 5.35
N ASP A 122 -11.94 -16.31 5.51
CA ASP A 122 -12.32 -15.27 4.56
C ASP A 122 -11.40 -15.23 3.32
N GLU A 123 -10.11 -15.56 3.46
CA GLU A 123 -9.18 -15.65 2.31
C GLU A 123 -9.58 -16.77 1.33
N ASP A 124 -10.03 -17.92 1.83
CA ASP A 124 -10.51 -19.02 0.98
C ASP A 124 -11.84 -18.68 0.26
N ALA A 125 -12.65 -17.77 0.81
CA ALA A 125 -13.91 -17.32 0.19
C ALA A 125 -13.69 -16.29 -0.93
N LEU A 126 -12.63 -15.48 -0.83
CA LEU A 126 -12.26 -14.48 -1.85
C LEU A 126 -11.68 -15.11 -3.12
N ASP A 127 -11.11 -16.31 -3.04
CA ASP A 127 -10.57 -17.04 -4.21
C ASP A 127 -11.70 -17.65 -5.08
N ASP A 128 -12.86 -17.93 -4.48
CA ASP A 128 -14.06 -18.46 -5.17
C ASP A 128 -14.90 -17.36 -5.89
N GLU A 129 -14.76 -16.08 -5.53
CA GLU A 129 -15.51 -14.97 -6.17
C GLU A 129 -14.83 -14.38 -7.42
N VAL A 130 -13.65 -14.88 -7.81
CA VAL A 130 -12.89 -14.37 -8.99
C VAL A 130 -13.06 -15.22 -10.25
N GLU A 131 -14.09 -16.07 -10.33
CA GLU A 131 -14.53 -16.60 -11.64
C GLU A 131 -15.14 -15.46 -12.46
N VAL A 132 -14.29 -14.79 -13.22
CA VAL A 132 -14.65 -13.75 -14.18
C VAL A 132 -15.51 -14.40 -15.28
N GLU A 133 -16.83 -14.34 -15.14
CA GLU A 133 -17.71 -14.58 -16.29
C GLU A 133 -17.50 -13.42 -17.29
N ASP A 134 -16.92 -13.77 -18.44
CA ASP A 134 -16.78 -12.89 -19.60
C ASP A 134 -18.16 -12.36 -20.03
N ALA A 135 -18.54 -11.16 -19.57
CA ALA A 135 -19.62 -10.39 -20.14
C ALA A 135 -19.27 -8.90 -20.09
N ASP A 136 -18.92 -8.38 -21.27
CA ASP A 136 -18.94 -6.97 -21.60
C ASP A 136 -20.30 -6.37 -21.17
N ASP A 137 -20.33 -5.52 -20.15
CA ASP A 137 -21.02 -4.22 -20.13
C ASP A 137 -21.06 -3.63 -18.70
N GLU A 138 -20.71 -2.34 -18.62
CA GLU A 138 -20.81 -1.44 -17.47
C GLU A 138 -20.10 -1.88 -16.17
N ILE A 139 -18.96 -1.21 -15.89
CA ILE A 139 -18.55 -0.91 -14.51
C ILE A 139 -19.62 0.03 -13.93
N SER A 140 -20.76 -0.53 -13.55
CA SER A 140 -21.71 0.12 -12.65
C SER A 140 -21.03 0.14 -11.29
N SER A 141 -20.58 1.31 -10.86
CA SER A 141 -20.11 1.49 -9.49
C SER A 141 -21.22 1.00 -8.55
N ASP A 142 -20.98 -0.09 -7.84
CA ASP A 142 -21.92 -0.76 -6.93
C ASP A 142 -22.21 0.05 -5.65
N PHE A 143 -22.04 1.37 -5.74
CA PHE A 143 -22.13 2.34 -4.65
C PHE A 143 -23.51 2.98 -4.51
N VAL A 144 -24.52 2.53 -5.26
CA VAL A 144 -25.82 3.25 -5.34
C VAL A 144 -26.84 2.78 -4.29
N ASP A 145 -26.58 1.70 -3.53
CA ASP A 145 -27.52 1.20 -2.51
C ASP A 145 -26.85 0.68 -1.21
N VAL A 146 -25.61 1.11 -0.94
CA VAL A 146 -24.96 0.80 0.34
C VAL A 146 -25.59 1.67 1.43
N THR A 147 -26.42 1.06 2.27
CA THR A 147 -26.72 1.60 3.59
C THR A 147 -25.41 1.67 4.34
N THR A 148 -24.80 2.85 4.41
CA THR A 148 -23.54 3.03 5.15
C THR A 148 -23.83 2.84 6.61
N SER A 149 -23.39 1.71 7.19
CA SER A 149 -23.27 1.59 8.63
C SER A 149 -22.45 2.77 9.14
N PRO A 150 -22.94 3.55 10.11
CA PRO A 150 -22.19 4.67 10.62
C PRO A 150 -20.84 4.15 11.12
N ILE A 151 -19.76 4.85 10.74
CA ILE A 151 -18.42 4.57 11.23
C ILE A 151 -18.47 4.67 12.75
N THR A 152 -18.46 3.52 13.41
CA THR A 152 -18.48 3.46 14.87
C THR A 152 -17.04 3.57 15.33
N VAL A 153 -16.61 4.78 15.67
CA VAL A 153 -15.32 5.02 16.31
C VAL A 153 -15.41 4.43 17.72
N LEU A 154 -14.84 3.24 17.91
CA LEU A 154 -14.71 2.62 19.23
C LEU A 154 -13.95 3.62 20.14
N HIS A 155 -14.50 3.90 21.32
CA HIS A 155 -13.97 4.85 22.33
C HIS A 155 -14.11 6.35 22.04
N HIS A 156 -14.96 6.78 21.09
CA HIS A 156 -15.15 8.22 20.84
C HIS A 156 -15.66 9.00 22.07
N ALA A 157 -16.50 8.37 22.88
CA ALA A 157 -17.13 8.98 24.06
C ALA A 157 -16.19 9.12 25.28
N ASP A 158 -14.98 8.56 25.24
CA ASP A 158 -14.07 8.58 26.39
C ASP A 158 -13.23 9.87 26.48
N ASN A 159 -13.41 10.82 25.55
CA ASN A 159 -12.74 12.12 25.59
C ASN A 159 -13.71 13.26 26.00
N PRO A 160 -13.68 13.72 27.27
CA PRO A 160 -14.59 14.76 27.78
C PRO A 160 -14.37 16.14 27.15
N ALA A 161 -13.37 16.30 26.28
CA ALA A 161 -13.14 17.53 25.52
C ALA A 161 -13.93 17.60 24.19
N ILE A 162 -14.58 16.50 23.77
CA ILE A 162 -15.36 16.46 22.54
C ILE A 162 -16.85 16.38 22.91
N ASP A 163 -17.58 17.46 22.63
CA ASP A 163 -19.03 17.55 22.77
C ASP A 163 -19.62 17.38 21.36
N ASP A 164 -20.14 16.18 21.05
CA ASP A 164 -20.67 15.83 19.72
C ASP A 164 -22.20 15.98 19.72
N ASP A 165 -22.65 17.23 19.56
CA ASP A 165 -24.06 17.61 19.45
C ASP A 165 -24.58 17.57 18.00
N ALA A 166 -23.86 16.90 17.08
CA ALA A 166 -24.30 16.83 15.70
C ALA A 166 -25.62 16.04 15.59
N PRO A 167 -26.63 16.57 14.88
CA PRO A 167 -27.86 15.82 14.63
C PRO A 167 -27.50 14.61 13.77
N THR A 168 -27.65 13.41 14.34
CA THR A 168 -27.49 12.18 13.59
C THR A 168 -28.75 11.93 12.77
N ASP A 169 -28.54 11.64 11.48
CA ASP A 169 -29.63 11.21 10.60
C ASP A 169 -30.02 9.79 11.00
N GLN A 170 -31.09 9.67 11.79
CA GLN A 170 -31.65 8.38 12.17
C GLN A 170 -32.48 7.87 10.99
N SER A 171 -31.95 6.89 10.26
CA SER A 171 -32.77 6.15 9.31
C SER A 171 -33.89 5.44 10.10
N ASP A 172 -35.16 5.74 9.81
CA ASP A 172 -36.36 5.08 10.37
C ASP A 172 -36.49 3.59 9.97
N ALA A 173 -35.41 2.96 9.51
CA ALA A 173 -35.40 1.55 9.14
C ALA A 173 -35.57 0.68 10.40
N PRO A 174 -36.59 -0.19 10.46
CA PRO A 174 -36.80 -1.04 11.63
C PRO A 174 -35.61 -2.00 11.78
N THR A 175 -34.80 -1.77 12.80
CA THR A 175 -33.63 -2.60 13.17
C THR A 175 -34.02 -3.96 13.75
N ASN A 176 -35.32 -4.24 13.85
CA ASN A 176 -35.86 -5.44 14.45
C ASN A 176 -36.48 -6.35 13.39
N ARG A 177 -35.82 -7.48 13.12
CA ARG A 177 -36.33 -8.57 12.25
C ARG A 177 -37.68 -9.16 12.73
N SER A 178 -38.16 -8.74 13.91
CA SER A 178 -39.46 -9.10 14.49
C SER A 178 -40.64 -8.35 13.88
N ASP A 179 -40.40 -7.21 13.21
CA ASP A 179 -41.47 -6.33 12.69
C ASP A 179 -41.69 -6.48 11.18
N ALA A 180 -41.09 -7.50 10.56
CA ALA A 180 -41.48 -7.90 9.21
C ALA A 180 -42.94 -8.37 9.23
N PRO A 181 -43.85 -7.80 8.42
CA PRO A 181 -45.22 -8.28 8.34
C PRO A 181 -45.20 -9.74 7.84
N THR A 182 -45.44 -10.68 8.74
CA THR A 182 -45.50 -12.13 8.44
C THR A 182 -46.77 -12.52 7.69
N ASN A 183 -47.63 -11.54 7.37
CA ASN A 183 -48.90 -11.78 6.72
C ASN A 183 -48.85 -11.33 5.25
N ARG A 184 -48.81 -12.30 4.35
CA ARG A 184 -48.92 -12.13 2.88
C ARG A 184 -50.31 -11.66 2.41
N SER A 185 -51.06 -10.97 3.27
CA SER A 185 -52.47 -10.61 3.05
C SER A 185 -52.70 -9.13 2.78
N ASP A 186 -51.69 -8.27 2.90
CA ASP A 186 -51.81 -6.82 2.68
C ASP A 186 -51.07 -6.34 1.41
N ALA A 187 -50.97 -7.21 0.40
CA ALA A 187 -50.68 -6.74 -0.95
C ALA A 187 -51.90 -5.95 -1.47
N PRO A 188 -51.78 -4.69 -1.90
CA PRO A 188 -52.87 -4.00 -2.57
C PRO A 188 -53.11 -4.71 -3.91
N THR A 189 -54.16 -5.52 -3.98
CA THR A 189 -54.72 -6.01 -5.24
C THR A 189 -55.44 -4.84 -5.92
N ASP A 190 -54.69 -3.99 -6.62
CA ASP A 190 -55.29 -3.05 -7.56
C ASP A 190 -55.43 -3.73 -8.91
N GLN A 191 -56.51 -4.50 -9.03
CA GLN A 191 -56.94 -5.13 -10.27
C GLN A 191 -58.43 -4.86 -10.47
N SER A 192 -58.78 -3.62 -10.83
CA SER A 192 -59.92 -3.31 -11.70
C SER A 192 -60.13 -1.79 -11.82
N ASP A 193 -59.80 -1.21 -12.97
CA ASP A 193 -60.78 -0.46 -13.79
C ASP A 193 -60.07 0.33 -14.91
N ALA A 194 -59.95 -0.29 -16.09
CA ALA A 194 -59.87 0.43 -17.36
C ALA A 194 -60.79 -0.25 -18.39
N PRO A 195 -61.50 0.52 -19.23
CA PRO A 195 -62.79 0.11 -19.77
C PRO A 195 -62.67 -0.77 -21.01
N HIS A 196 -63.66 -1.65 -21.16
CA HIS A 196 -64.03 -2.29 -22.40
C HIS A 196 -64.16 -1.29 -23.56
N ASP A 197 -63.40 -1.51 -24.64
CA ASP A 197 -63.81 -1.14 -25.99
C ASP A 197 -63.88 -2.41 -26.84
N LYS A 198 -65.01 -2.60 -27.53
CA LYS A 198 -65.39 -3.80 -28.28
C LYS A 198 -65.83 -3.33 -29.67
N GLY A 199 -65.30 -4.01 -30.70
CA GLY A 199 -65.78 -3.96 -32.09
C GLY A 199 -65.07 -2.87 -32.90
N ASP A 200 -64.63 -3.08 -34.12
CA ASP A 200 -65.06 -3.97 -35.20
C ASP A 200 -63.90 -4.00 -36.23
N ASP A 201 -63.45 -5.18 -36.65
CA ASP A 201 -63.74 -5.81 -37.96
C ASP A 201 -62.67 -5.55 -39.05
N ALA A 202 -62.30 -6.67 -39.69
CA ALA A 202 -61.72 -6.85 -41.03
C ALA A 202 -60.29 -6.35 -41.33
#